data_AF-A0A7C7I8T5-F1
#
_entry.id   AF-A0A7C7I8T5-F1
#
_cell.length_a   1.000
_cell.length_b   1.000
_cell.length_c   1.000
_cell.angle_alpha   90.00
_cell.angle_beta   90.00
_cell.angle_gamma   90.00
#
_symmetry.space_group_name_H-M   'P 1'
#
loop_
_entity.id
_entity.type
_entity.pdbx_description
1 polymer ?
#
loop_
_entity_poly.entity_id
_entity_poly.type
_entity_poly.pdbx_seq_one_letter_code
_entity_poly.pdbx_strand_id
1 'polypeptide(L)'
;MTNGLYLDDIIRYLFPQVLRAKIDLRLFALAPLTPILGVTLEPNKTATAHHALIKLPYAMITASAVRGAEKVVRPAGFRNNYVRLQSQFVIDDKTNTLRFSDEVTPDEAFVYAIVIHGPKQGDRYRNGFVHIVFLDADGVYLPGRIKLEERFPEVLEEISGVEQIKDNVTVPARTRQQQEADKS
;
A
#
# COMPACT_ATOMS: atom_id res chain seq x y z
N MET A 1 -8.61 -20.85 -29.80
CA MET A 1 -7.35 -20.68 -29.04
C MET A 1 -7.62 -19.73 -27.89
N THR A 2 -8.24 -20.21 -26.83
CA THR A 2 -8.62 -19.41 -25.66
C THR A 2 -8.75 -20.39 -24.50
N ASN A 3 -8.35 -19.96 -23.31
CA ASN A 3 -8.55 -20.61 -22.00
C ASN A 3 -7.28 -21.14 -21.31
N GLY A 4 -6.23 -20.30 -21.24
CA GLY A 4 -5.07 -20.48 -20.36
C GLY A 4 -4.77 -19.30 -19.42
N LEU A 5 -5.63 -18.26 -19.40
CA LEU A 5 -5.64 -17.17 -18.41
C LEU A 5 -6.25 -17.68 -17.09
N TYR A 6 -5.67 -18.73 -16.50
CA TYR A 6 -6.30 -19.52 -15.44
C TYR A 6 -5.57 -19.28 -14.13
N LEU A 7 -6.25 -18.63 -13.18
CA LEU A 7 -5.89 -18.47 -11.77
C LEU A 7 -4.62 -17.66 -11.45
N ASP A 8 -3.50 -17.89 -12.12
CA ASP A 8 -2.23 -17.23 -11.80
C ASP A 8 -2.26 -15.72 -12.07
N ASP A 9 -2.91 -15.31 -13.16
CA ASP A 9 -3.13 -13.90 -13.45
C ASP A 9 -4.11 -13.27 -12.45
N ILE A 10 -5.18 -13.99 -12.09
CA ILE A 10 -6.16 -13.54 -11.09
C ILE A 10 -5.47 -13.30 -9.74
N ILE A 11 -4.67 -14.25 -9.28
CA ILE A 11 -3.86 -14.12 -8.06
C ILE A 11 -2.89 -12.94 -8.21
N ARG A 12 -2.20 -12.80 -9.34
CA ARG A 12 -1.24 -11.70 -9.58
C ARG A 12 -1.89 -10.31 -9.53
N TYR A 13 -3.16 -10.18 -9.92
CA TYR A 13 -3.90 -8.92 -9.88
C TYR A 13 -4.60 -8.67 -8.54
N LEU A 14 -5.16 -9.71 -7.92
CA LEU A 14 -5.93 -9.58 -6.67
C LEU A 14 -5.05 -9.59 -5.42
N PHE A 15 -3.94 -10.31 -5.43
CA PHE A 15 -3.10 -10.48 -4.23
C PHE A 15 -2.63 -9.15 -3.61
N PRO A 16 -2.13 -8.16 -4.39
CA PRO A 16 -1.79 -6.86 -3.82
C PRO A 16 -2.98 -6.14 -3.17
N GLN A 17 -4.20 -6.36 -3.68
CA GLN A 17 -5.43 -5.77 -3.11
C GLN A 17 -5.86 -6.49 -1.84
N VAL A 18 -5.73 -7.82 -1.78
CA VAL A 18 -5.99 -8.61 -0.56
C VAL A 18 -5.02 -8.22 0.55
N LEU A 19 -3.73 -8.11 0.22
CA LEU A 19 -2.70 -7.69 1.17
C LEU A 19 -3.00 -6.29 1.71
N ARG A 20 -3.33 -5.35 0.82
CA ARG A 20 -3.76 -4.00 1.19
C ARG A 20 -4.97 -4.02 2.11
N ALA A 21 -6.01 -4.78 1.78
CA ALA A 21 -7.22 -4.88 2.59
C ALA A 21 -6.92 -5.44 4.00
N LYS A 22 -6.01 -6.41 4.13
CA LYS A 22 -5.56 -6.94 5.43
C LYS A 22 -4.83 -5.88 6.25
N ILE A 23 -3.97 -5.09 5.62
CA ILE A 23 -3.27 -3.98 6.29
C ILE A 23 -4.28 -2.93 6.75
N ASP A 24 -5.19 -2.51 5.87
CA ASP A 24 -6.24 -1.54 6.21
C ASP A 24 -7.06 -2.05 7.40
N LEU A 25 -7.49 -3.32 7.39
CA LEU A 25 -8.24 -3.93 8.50
C LEU A 25 -7.46 -3.92 9.82
N ARG A 26 -6.18 -4.28 9.80
CA ARG A 26 -5.30 -4.25 10.99
C ARG A 26 -5.15 -2.82 11.54
N LEU A 27 -5.03 -1.83 10.66
CA LEU A 27 -4.94 -0.42 11.07
C LEU A 27 -6.21 0.04 11.79
N PHE A 28 -7.39 -0.29 11.23
CA PHE A 28 -8.67 0.01 11.89
C PHE A 28 -8.81 -0.68 13.25
N ALA A 29 -8.31 -1.91 13.39
CA ALA A 29 -8.33 -2.64 14.66
C ALA A 29 -7.36 -2.04 15.71
N LEU A 30 -6.24 -1.46 15.27
CA LEU A 30 -5.24 -0.86 16.16
C LEU A 30 -5.63 0.55 16.65
N ALA A 31 -6.39 1.31 15.84
CA ALA A 31 -6.82 2.66 16.18
C ALA A 31 -7.47 2.79 17.57
N PRO A 32 -8.50 1.99 17.96
CA PRO A 32 -9.12 2.11 19.28
C PRO A 32 -8.18 1.71 20.43
N LEU A 33 -7.11 0.96 20.15
CA LEU A 33 -6.14 0.51 21.15
C LEU A 33 -4.98 1.49 21.36
N THR A 34 -4.86 2.49 20.48
CA THR A 34 -3.70 3.38 20.43
C THR A 34 -4.18 4.85 20.44
N PRO A 35 -4.15 5.54 21.59
CA PRO A 35 -4.77 6.87 21.73
C PRO A 35 -4.26 7.95 20.77
N ILE A 36 -3.03 7.83 20.29
CA ILE A 36 -2.41 8.77 19.35
C ILE A 36 -2.71 8.46 17.88
N LEU A 37 -3.37 7.35 17.59
CA LEU A 37 -3.59 6.82 16.24
C LEU A 37 -5.04 7.05 15.81
N GLY A 38 -5.26 8.00 14.91
CA GLY A 38 -6.51 8.12 14.17
C GLY A 38 -6.45 7.31 12.86
N VAL A 39 -7.55 6.66 12.47
CA VAL A 39 -7.67 6.04 11.15
C VAL A 39 -8.99 6.42 10.51
N THR A 40 -8.95 7.00 9.31
CA THR A 40 -10.13 7.36 8.50
C THR A 40 -10.04 6.75 7.11
N LEU A 41 -11.15 6.75 6.37
CA LEU A 41 -11.18 6.34 4.96
C LEU A 41 -11.24 7.58 4.06
N GLU A 42 -10.32 7.68 3.10
CA GLU A 42 -10.30 8.71 2.08
C GLU A 42 -10.68 8.12 0.72
N PRO A 43 -11.74 8.60 0.06
CA PRO A 43 -12.11 8.13 -1.27
C PRO A 43 -11.12 8.62 -2.34
N ASN A 44 -10.93 7.81 -3.38
CA ASN A 44 -10.31 8.28 -4.61
C ASN A 44 -11.22 9.30 -5.34
N LYS A 45 -10.72 9.94 -6.40
CA LYS A 45 -11.46 10.99 -7.12
C LYS A 45 -12.86 10.55 -7.59
N THR A 46 -13.05 9.27 -7.89
CA THR A 46 -14.31 8.69 -8.38
C THR A 46 -15.12 7.98 -7.28
N ALA A 47 -14.70 8.03 -6.02
CA ALA A 47 -15.25 7.28 -4.89
C ALA A 47 -15.40 5.75 -5.13
N THR A 48 -14.66 5.19 -6.09
CA THR A 48 -14.70 3.75 -6.43
C THR A 48 -13.71 2.92 -5.61
N ALA A 49 -12.79 3.58 -4.92
CA ALA A 49 -11.86 2.96 -3.98
C ALA A 49 -11.62 3.90 -2.79
N HIS A 50 -11.45 3.32 -1.61
CA HIS A 50 -11.12 4.04 -0.37
C HIS A 50 -9.70 3.69 0.05
N HIS A 51 -9.00 4.63 0.69
CA HIS A 51 -7.66 4.47 1.24
C HIS A 51 -7.71 4.71 2.74
N ALA A 52 -7.09 3.83 3.54
CA ALA A 52 -6.87 4.13 4.94
C ALA A 52 -5.90 5.31 5.06
N LEU A 53 -6.34 6.34 5.77
CA LEU A 53 -5.54 7.49 6.18
C LEU A 53 -5.27 7.37 7.68
N ILE A 54 -4.00 7.17 8.01
CA ILE A 54 -3.49 7.16 9.35
C ILE A 54 -3.18 8.60 9.75
N LYS A 55 -3.71 9.04 10.89
CA LYS A 55 -3.50 10.36 11.48
C LYS A 55 -2.71 10.19 12.77
N LEU A 56 -1.55 10.81 12.81
CA LEU A 56 -0.68 10.96 13.96
C LEU A 56 -0.56 12.46 14.29
N PRO A 57 -0.11 12.84 15.49
CA PRO A 57 -0.01 14.25 15.88
C PRO A 57 0.71 15.14 14.87
N TYR A 58 1.78 14.64 14.24
CA TYR A 58 2.62 15.40 13.30
C TYR A 58 2.74 14.75 11.91
N ALA A 59 1.91 13.75 11.62
CA ALA A 59 2.00 13.04 10.35
C ALA A 59 0.65 12.50 9.87
N MET A 60 0.44 12.55 8.57
CA MET A 60 -0.65 11.89 7.88
C MET A 60 -0.07 10.87 6.90
N ILE A 61 -0.50 9.61 7.01
CA ILE A 61 0.13 8.51 6.28
C ILE A 61 -0.94 7.71 5.55
N THR A 62 -0.73 7.41 4.27
CA THR A 62 -1.56 6.40 3.58
C THR A 62 -0.75 5.17 3.17
N ALA A 63 -1.39 4.01 3.20
CA ALA A 63 -0.79 2.77 2.72
C ALA A 63 -1.08 2.56 1.22
N SER A 64 -0.13 1.98 0.49
CA SER A 64 -0.30 1.58 -0.90
C SER A 64 0.55 0.38 -1.28
N ALA A 65 -0.09 -0.62 -1.87
CA ALA A 65 0.60 -1.79 -2.43
C ALA A 65 1.19 -1.48 -3.81
N VAL A 66 2.47 -1.76 -4.01
CA VAL A 66 3.18 -1.62 -5.29
C VAL A 66 3.95 -2.89 -5.63
N ARG A 67 4.33 -3.08 -6.91
CA ARG A 67 4.97 -4.32 -7.40
C ARG A 67 6.48 -4.39 -7.17
N GLY A 68 7.11 -3.29 -6.79
CA GLY A 68 8.56 -3.18 -6.63
C GLY A 68 8.92 -1.96 -5.80
N ALA A 69 10.03 -2.06 -5.07
CA ALA A 69 10.52 -1.05 -4.14
C ALA A 69 10.88 0.28 -4.80
N GLU A 70 11.07 0.31 -6.11
CA GLU A 70 11.37 1.49 -6.92
C GLU A 70 10.11 2.18 -7.47
N LYS A 71 8.95 1.52 -7.36
CA LYS A 71 7.72 2.03 -7.96
C LYS A 71 7.19 3.28 -7.25
N VAL A 72 6.47 4.06 -8.05
CA VAL A 72 5.74 5.28 -7.67
C VAL A 72 4.27 4.90 -7.55
N VAL A 73 3.59 5.41 -6.52
CA VAL A 73 2.15 5.18 -6.34
C VAL A 73 1.38 6.04 -7.33
N ARG A 74 0.27 5.50 -7.84
CA ARG A 74 -0.61 6.26 -8.72
C ARG A 74 -1.13 7.52 -8.01
N PRO A 75 -1.23 8.66 -8.71
CA PRO A 75 -1.83 9.87 -8.17
C PRO A 75 -3.24 9.64 -7.64
N ALA A 76 -3.61 10.33 -6.56
CA ALA A 76 -4.97 10.35 -6.05
C ALA A 76 -5.29 11.76 -5.52
N GLY A 77 -6.50 12.26 -5.79
CA GLY A 77 -6.86 13.66 -5.53
C GLY A 77 -6.69 14.09 -4.08
N PHE A 78 -7.06 13.23 -3.12
CA PHE A 78 -6.89 13.53 -1.70
C PHE A 78 -5.41 13.72 -1.31
N ARG A 79 -4.48 13.02 -1.96
CA ARG A 79 -3.04 13.16 -1.69
C ARG A 79 -2.56 14.55 -2.00
N ASN A 80 -2.98 15.09 -3.15
CA ASN A 80 -2.63 16.44 -3.55
C ASN A 80 -3.15 17.48 -2.56
N ASN A 81 -4.30 17.23 -1.93
CA ASN A 81 -4.82 18.11 -0.89
C ASN A 81 -3.94 18.08 0.36
N TYR A 82 -3.58 16.89 0.86
CA TYR A 82 -2.69 16.78 2.04
C TYR A 82 -1.29 17.32 1.77
N VAL A 83 -0.76 17.05 0.58
CA VAL A 83 0.54 17.54 0.13
C VAL A 83 0.60 19.07 0.04
N ARG A 84 -0.50 19.73 -0.33
CA ARG A 84 -0.59 21.20 -0.34
C ARG A 84 -0.69 21.81 1.05
N LEU A 85 -1.20 21.04 2.01
CA LEU A 85 -1.42 21.48 3.38
C LEU A 85 -0.23 21.15 4.29
N GLN A 86 0.59 20.17 3.93
CA GLN A 86 1.75 19.77 4.72
C GLN A 86 2.74 20.92 4.85
N SER A 87 3.46 20.92 5.97
CA SER A 87 4.53 21.89 6.20
C SER A 87 5.67 21.71 5.22
N GLN A 88 6.40 22.77 4.89
CA GLN A 88 7.58 22.63 4.04
C GLN A 88 8.67 21.87 4.80
N PHE A 89 9.26 20.87 4.15
CA PHE A 89 10.38 20.11 4.68
C PHE A 89 11.33 19.69 3.55
N VAL A 90 12.55 19.34 3.94
CA VAL A 90 13.55 18.72 3.08
C VAL A 90 13.97 17.39 3.68
N ILE A 91 14.34 16.45 2.82
CA ILE A 91 15.02 15.22 3.22
C ILE A 91 16.51 15.50 3.05
N ASP A 92 17.26 15.42 4.14
CA ASP A 92 18.72 15.49 4.06
C ASP A 92 19.25 14.16 3.52
N ASP A 93 19.71 14.17 2.27
CA ASP A 93 20.23 12.99 1.57
C ASP A 93 21.43 12.33 2.28
N LYS A 94 22.18 13.06 3.11
CA LYS A 94 23.35 12.52 3.83
C LYS A 94 22.95 11.78 5.10
N THR A 95 21.91 12.25 5.78
CA THR A 95 21.47 11.69 7.08
C THR A 95 20.16 10.90 6.97
N ASN A 96 19.50 10.95 5.82
CA ASN A 96 18.15 10.42 5.57
C ASN A 96 17.14 10.89 6.63
N THR A 97 17.31 12.12 7.13
CA THR A 97 16.44 12.74 8.13
C THR A 97 15.53 13.78 7.50
N LEU A 98 14.29 13.83 7.99
CA LEU A 98 13.33 14.85 7.61
C LEU A 98 13.54 16.09 8.49
N ARG A 99 13.72 17.25 7.86
CA ARG A 99 13.83 18.53 8.55
C ARG A 99 12.80 19.51 8.01
N PHE A 100 11.94 20.02 8.90
CA PHE A 100 11.03 21.12 8.56
C PHE A 100 11.81 22.41 8.29
N SER A 101 11.27 23.27 7.41
CA SER A 101 11.81 24.61 7.22
C SER A 101 11.73 25.42 8.52
N ASP A 102 12.66 26.34 8.72
CA ASP A 102 12.77 27.12 9.96
C ASP A 102 11.55 28.03 10.24
N GLU A 103 10.64 28.19 9.28
CA GLU A 103 9.40 28.99 9.38
C GLU A 103 8.20 28.24 10.00
N VAL A 104 8.31 26.94 10.25
CA VAL A 104 7.18 26.11 10.72
C VAL A 104 7.23 25.95 12.24
N THR A 105 6.17 26.34 12.93
CA THR A 105 5.99 26.07 14.37
C THR A 105 5.69 24.58 14.59
N PRO A 106 6.31 23.91 15.58
CA PRO A 106 6.13 22.47 15.82
C PRO A 106 4.68 22.05 16.03
N ASP A 107 3.87 22.92 16.63
CA ASP A 107 2.47 22.63 16.97
C ASP A 107 1.53 22.64 15.76
N GLU A 108 1.96 23.21 14.64
CA GLU A 108 1.23 23.24 13.37
C GLU A 108 1.91 22.37 12.30
N ALA A 109 3.06 21.79 12.64
CA ALA A 109 3.87 21.02 11.72
C ALA A 109 3.20 19.66 11.44
N PHE A 110 2.88 19.38 10.18
CA PHE A 110 2.57 18.00 9.78
C PHE A 110 3.19 17.64 8.45
N VAL A 111 3.57 16.38 8.32
CA VAL A 111 4.05 15.81 7.06
C VAL A 111 3.03 14.84 6.48
N TYR A 112 2.85 14.88 5.16
CA TYR A 112 2.15 13.82 4.45
C TYR A 112 3.14 12.79 3.91
N ALA A 113 2.91 11.51 4.24
CA ALA A 113 3.74 10.41 3.78
C ALA A 113 2.90 9.27 3.20
N ILE A 114 3.55 8.44 2.40
CA ILE A 114 2.95 7.22 1.87
C ILE A 114 3.81 6.05 2.31
N VAL A 115 3.19 5.08 2.98
CA VAL A 115 3.80 3.77 3.20
C VAL A 115 3.54 2.95 1.94
N ILE A 116 4.60 2.63 1.21
CA ILE A 116 4.56 1.67 0.12
C ILE A 116 5.04 0.32 0.60
N HIS A 117 4.38 -0.73 0.17
CA HIS A 117 4.80 -2.09 0.47
C HIS A 117 4.51 -2.98 -0.74
N GLY A 118 5.15 -4.14 -0.80
CA GLY A 118 4.95 -5.04 -1.91
C GLY A 118 5.59 -6.41 -1.72
N PRO A 119 5.32 -7.32 -2.66
CA PRO A 119 5.81 -8.69 -2.58
C PRO A 119 7.33 -8.76 -2.72
N LYS A 120 7.91 -9.82 -2.15
CA LYS A 120 9.31 -10.20 -2.37
C LYS A 120 9.51 -10.65 -3.81
N GLN A 121 10.63 -10.26 -4.41
CA GLN A 121 10.97 -10.73 -5.75
C GLN A 121 11.08 -12.27 -5.74
N GLY A 122 10.35 -12.92 -6.64
CA GLY A 122 10.30 -14.38 -6.72
C GLY A 122 9.33 -15.05 -5.73
N ASP A 123 8.76 -14.31 -4.77
CA ASP A 123 7.77 -14.84 -3.82
C ASP A 123 6.66 -13.82 -3.56
N ARG A 124 5.55 -13.99 -4.29
CA ARG A 124 4.41 -13.09 -4.21
C ARG A 124 3.67 -13.16 -2.87
N TYR A 125 3.88 -14.19 -2.06
CA TYR A 125 3.14 -14.43 -0.81
C TYR A 125 3.78 -13.77 0.40
N ARG A 126 5.02 -13.29 0.27
CA ARG A 126 5.77 -12.63 1.34
C ARG A 126 5.99 -11.17 0.98
N ASN A 127 5.91 -10.30 1.98
CA ASN A 127 6.34 -8.93 1.79
C ASN A 127 7.86 -8.89 1.59
N GLY A 128 8.29 -8.12 0.60
CA GLY A 128 9.69 -7.92 0.27
C GLY A 128 10.27 -6.62 0.80
N PHE A 129 9.42 -5.61 0.99
CA PHE A 129 9.84 -4.27 1.40
C PHE A 129 8.67 -3.50 2.00
N VAL A 130 8.97 -2.54 2.88
CA VAL A 130 8.02 -1.55 3.40
C VAL A 130 8.74 -0.22 3.53
N HIS A 131 8.45 0.73 2.65
CA HIS A 131 9.14 2.03 2.60
C HIS A 131 8.19 3.17 2.91
N ILE A 132 8.68 4.20 3.59
CA ILE A 132 8.02 5.51 3.66
C ILE A 132 8.61 6.38 2.55
N VAL A 133 7.71 6.96 1.77
CA VAL A 133 8.03 7.90 0.69
C VAL A 133 7.26 9.21 0.91
N PHE A 134 7.86 10.30 0.47
CA PHE A 134 7.34 11.65 0.65
C PHE A 134 7.10 12.31 -0.71
N LEU A 135 6.19 13.28 -0.73
CA LEU A 135 5.88 14.09 -1.90
C LEU A 135 6.20 15.55 -1.59
N ASP A 136 6.70 16.30 -2.57
CA ASP A 136 6.81 17.76 -2.51
C ASP A 136 5.43 18.41 -2.70
N ALA A 137 5.33 19.74 -2.55
CA ALA A 137 4.08 20.50 -2.67
C ALA A 137 3.35 20.35 -4.01
N ASP A 138 4.06 19.95 -5.08
CA ASP A 138 3.51 19.70 -6.41
C ASP A 138 3.02 18.25 -6.57
N GLY A 139 3.19 17.41 -5.55
CA GLY A 139 2.83 16.00 -5.57
C GLY A 139 3.88 15.13 -6.25
N VAL A 140 5.09 15.65 -6.46
CA VAL A 140 6.23 14.93 -7.05
C VAL A 140 6.98 14.19 -5.95
N TYR A 141 7.50 13.02 -6.26
CA TYR A 141 8.25 12.22 -5.31
C TYR A 141 9.57 12.90 -4.96
N LEU A 142 9.80 13.12 -3.67
CA LEU A 142 11.10 13.54 -3.19
C LEU A 142 12.12 12.40 -3.33
N PRO A 143 13.38 12.71 -3.66
CA PRO A 143 14.46 11.74 -3.56
C PRO A 143 14.63 11.30 -2.09
N GLY A 144 15.07 10.06 -1.90
CA GLY A 144 15.18 9.46 -0.56
C GLY A 144 13.93 8.68 -0.16
N ARG A 145 14.15 7.54 0.51
CA ARG A 145 13.09 6.68 1.06
C ARG A 145 13.55 6.19 2.42
N ILE A 146 12.62 6.11 3.37
CA ILE A 146 12.89 5.46 4.65
C ILE A 146 12.51 4.00 4.51
N LYS A 147 13.50 3.12 4.54
CA LYS A 147 13.32 1.67 4.45
C LYS A 147 13.04 1.13 5.85
N LEU A 148 11.79 0.77 6.14
CA LEU A 148 11.42 0.33 7.48
C LEU A 148 12.05 -1.01 7.83
N GLU A 149 12.29 -1.87 6.82
CA GLU A 149 12.93 -3.16 7.02
C GLU A 149 14.37 -3.08 7.55
N GLU A 150 15.07 -1.96 7.33
CA GLU A 150 16.43 -1.77 7.86
C GLU A 150 16.41 -1.48 9.37
N ARG A 151 15.29 -0.99 9.90
CA ARG A 151 15.15 -0.59 11.31
C ARG A 151 14.22 -1.50 12.12
N PHE A 152 13.26 -2.14 11.46
CA PHE A 152 12.23 -3.01 12.03
C PHE A 152 12.08 -4.28 11.16
N PRO A 153 13.09 -5.16 11.12
CA PRO A 153 13.08 -6.34 10.25
C PRO A 153 11.88 -7.28 10.52
N GLU A 154 11.40 -7.35 11.75
CA GLU A 154 10.25 -8.14 12.20
C GLU A 154 8.95 -7.78 11.47
N VAL A 155 8.82 -6.54 10.97
CA VAL A 155 7.64 -6.07 10.22
C VAL A 155 7.44 -6.87 8.92
N LEU A 156 8.52 -7.33 8.29
CA LEU A 156 8.41 -8.17 7.09
C LEU A 156 7.89 -9.58 7.41
N GLU A 157 8.13 -10.08 8.63
CA GLU A 157 7.72 -11.41 9.05
C GLU A 157 6.23 -11.44 9.41
N GLU A 158 5.72 -10.42 10.12
CA GLU A 158 4.32 -10.35 10.57
C GLU A 158 3.28 -10.04 9.48
N ILE A 159 3.71 -9.39 8.39
CA ILE A 159 2.83 -9.07 7.25
C ILE A 159 2.83 -10.23 6.23
N SER A 160 3.57 -11.31 6.48
CA SER A 160 3.40 -12.57 5.75
C SER A 160 2.05 -13.19 6.11
N GLY A 161 1.17 -13.33 5.14
CA GLY A 161 -0.23 -13.54 5.48
C GLY A 161 -1.15 -13.70 4.30
N VAL A 162 -0.95 -14.77 3.54
CA VAL A 162 -2.09 -15.54 3.07
C VAL A 162 -1.84 -16.95 3.58
N GLU A 163 -2.67 -17.43 4.52
CA GLU A 163 -2.82 -18.87 4.73
C GLU A 163 -2.94 -19.46 3.32
N GLN A 164 -2.06 -20.40 2.97
CA GLN A 164 -2.26 -21.14 1.74
C GLN A 164 -3.63 -21.80 1.84
N ILE A 165 -4.64 -21.19 1.22
CA ILE A 165 -5.91 -21.87 1.00
C ILE A 165 -5.51 -23.02 0.08
N LYS A 166 -5.46 -24.24 0.63
CA LYS A 166 -5.26 -25.43 -0.18
C LYS A 166 -6.33 -25.39 -1.26
N ASP A 167 -5.88 -25.39 -2.51
CA ASP A 167 -6.74 -25.36 -3.68
C ASP A 167 -7.44 -26.73 -3.79
N ASN A 168 -8.44 -26.95 -2.95
CA ASN A 168 -9.29 -28.14 -3.01
C ASN A 168 -10.42 -27.96 -4.06
N VAL A 169 -10.34 -26.91 -4.87
CA VAL A 169 -11.30 -26.67 -5.96
C VAL A 169 -10.92 -27.56 -7.13
N THR A 170 -11.42 -28.79 -7.11
CA THR A 170 -11.46 -29.64 -8.30
C THR A 170 -12.42 -28.98 -9.29
N VAL A 171 -11.89 -28.24 -10.26
CA VAL A 171 -12.68 -27.78 -11.41
C VAL A 171 -13.09 -29.05 -12.16
N PRO A 172 -14.40 -29.37 -12.30
CA PRO A 172 -14.82 -30.53 -13.04
C PRO A 172 -14.32 -30.38 -14.48
N ALA A 173 -13.49 -31.31 -14.93
CA ALA A 173 -13.12 -31.38 -16.33
C ALA A 173 -14.41 -31.56 -17.14
N ARG A 174 -14.79 -30.56 -17.95
CA ARG A 174 -15.91 -30.71 -18.89
C ARG A 174 -15.61 -31.90 -19.79
N THR A 175 -16.46 -32.91 -19.76
CA THR A 175 -16.39 -34.03 -20.71
C THR A 175 -16.67 -33.52 -22.12
N ARG A 176 -16.02 -34.11 -23.13
CA ARG A 176 -16.16 -33.72 -24.55
C ARG A 176 -17.62 -33.55 -25.00
N GLN A 177 -18.55 -34.33 -24.44
CA GLN A 177 -19.98 -34.25 -24.72
C GLN A 177 -20.62 -32.90 -24.35
N GLN A 178 -20.12 -32.19 -23.32
CA GLN A 178 -20.62 -30.86 -22.95
C GLN A 178 -20.11 -29.74 -23.87
N GLN A 179 -19.01 -29.95 -24.60
CA GLN A 179 -18.48 -28.97 -25.56
C GLN A 179 -19.16 -29.04 -26.94
N GLU A 180 -19.78 -30.18 -27.26
CA GLU A 180 -20.51 -30.38 -28.52
C GLU A 180 -21.95 -29.87 -28.43
N ALA A 181 -22.56 -29.88 -27.24
CA ALA A 181 -23.91 -29.35 -27.00
C ALA A 181 -24.01 -27.82 -27.11
N ASP A 182 -22.96 -27.07 -26.73
CA ASP A 182 -22.92 -25.60 -26.81
C ASP A 182 -22.62 -25.06 -28.24
N LYS A 183 -22.42 -25.95 -29.22
CA LYS A 183 -22.14 -25.60 -30.63
C LYS A 183 -23.31 -25.85 -31.58
N SER A 184 -24.44 -26.37 -31.08
CA SER A 184 -25.70 -26.52 -31.83
C SER A 184 -26.65 -25.39 -31.48
#